data_AF-A0A3S0H1K7-F1
#
_entry.id   AF-A0A3S0H1K7-F1
#
_cell.length_a   1.000
_cell.length_b   1.000
_cell.length_c   1.000
_cell.angle_alpha   90.00
_cell.angle_beta   90.00
_cell.angle_gamma   90.00
#
_symmetry.space_group_name_H-M   'P 1'
#
loop_
_entity.id
_entity.type
_entity.pdbx_description
1 polymer ?
#
loop_
_entity_poly.entity_id
_entity_poly.type
_entity_poly.pdbx_seq_one_letter_code
_entity_poly.pdbx_strand_id
1 'polypeptide(L)'
;MVELSTTTAEGLEVTVRLPDTHEWVRESLERACAAEARRQLDAAPAPDPAYSVPRTAELLDLHPETLRDYMRLPETHQRRLHYLPGESSRGDRVLLSQIHDWQRRNRTDAPPVAPAPPRPKRGRPSRFAQQ
;
A
#
# COMPACT_ATOMS: atom_id res chain seq x y z
N MET A 1 -4.91 -22.34 -46.62
CA MET A 1 -3.80 -22.19 -45.65
C MET A 1 -3.43 -20.72 -45.54
N VAL A 2 -3.69 -20.12 -44.39
CA VAL A 2 -3.40 -18.70 -44.11
C VAL A 2 -2.43 -18.63 -42.93
N GLU A 3 -1.40 -17.79 -43.08
CA GLU A 3 -0.37 -17.57 -42.08
C GLU A 3 -0.63 -16.22 -41.42
N LEU A 4 -0.89 -16.22 -40.11
CA LEU A 4 -1.03 -15.01 -39.30
C LEU A 4 0.25 -14.86 -38.48
N SER A 5 1.06 -13.87 -38.84
CA SER A 5 2.27 -13.53 -38.10
C SER A 5 2.03 -12.26 -37.30
N THR A 6 2.33 -12.29 -36.01
CA THR A 6 2.32 -11.11 -35.15
C THR A 6 3.57 -11.09 -34.28
N THR A 7 4.11 -9.91 -34.02
CA THR A 7 5.26 -9.72 -33.14
C THR A 7 4.77 -9.28 -31.76
N THR A 8 5.19 -9.98 -30.71
CA THR A 8 4.86 -9.58 -29.33
C THR A 8 5.62 -8.31 -28.94
N ALA A 9 5.19 -7.65 -27.85
CA ALA A 9 5.84 -6.43 -27.35
C ALA A 9 7.32 -6.64 -26.95
N GLU A 10 7.73 -7.88 -26.73
CA GLU A 10 9.10 -8.28 -26.39
C GLU A 10 9.92 -8.67 -27.63
N GLY A 11 9.39 -8.46 -28.83
CA GLY A 11 10.07 -8.74 -30.10
C GLY A 11 10.02 -10.20 -30.54
N LEU A 12 9.17 -11.04 -29.92
CA LEU A 12 9.05 -12.45 -30.29
C LEU A 12 8.09 -12.58 -31.48
N GLU A 13 8.56 -13.18 -32.57
CA GLU A 13 7.73 -13.43 -33.75
C GLU A 13 6.90 -14.70 -33.55
N VAL A 14 5.57 -14.56 -33.57
CA VAL A 14 4.62 -15.66 -33.43
C VAL A 14 3.87 -15.83 -34.75
N THR A 15 4.11 -16.96 -35.40
CA THR A 15 3.49 -17.33 -36.67
C THR A 15 2.50 -18.47 -36.46
N VAL A 16 1.21 -18.18 -36.67
CA VAL A 16 0.14 -19.19 -36.59
C VAL A 16 -0.31 -19.57 -38.00
N ARG A 17 -0.08 -20.84 -38.37
CA ARG A 17 -0.53 -21.41 -39.64
C ARG A 17 -1.88 -22.07 -39.46
N LEU A 18 -2.90 -21.50 -40.10
CA LEU A 18 -4.26 -22.01 -40.04
C LEU A 18 -4.65 -22.68 -41.37
N PRO A 19 -5.27 -23.87 -41.34
CA PRO A 19 -5.74 -24.53 -42.55
C PRO A 19 -6.84 -23.71 -43.25
N ASP A 20 -7.72 -23.06 -42.47
CA ASP A 20 -8.87 -22.30 -42.96
C ASP A 20 -9.10 -20.96 -42.24
N THR A 21 -9.59 -19.96 -43.00
CA THR A 21 -9.96 -18.59 -42.57
C THR A 21 -11.35 -18.52 -41.92
N HIS A 22 -11.71 -19.50 -41.11
CA HIS A 22 -13.04 -19.49 -40.50
C HIS A 22 -13.05 -18.61 -39.25
N GLU A 23 -14.05 -17.73 -39.15
CA GLU A 23 -14.20 -16.77 -38.04
C GLU A 23 -14.21 -17.45 -36.66
N TRP A 24 -14.68 -18.69 -36.56
CA TRP A 24 -14.69 -19.45 -35.31
C TRP A 24 -13.28 -19.71 -34.75
N VAL A 25 -12.23 -19.76 -35.59
CA VAL A 25 -10.85 -19.93 -35.15
C VAL A 25 -10.33 -18.66 -34.49
N ARG A 26 -10.65 -17.49 -35.04
CA ARG A 26 -10.33 -16.20 -34.43
C ARG A 26 -11.05 -16.05 -33.09
N GLU A 27 -12.36 -16.35 -33.05
CA GLU A 27 -13.14 -16.31 -31.81
C GLU A 27 -12.58 -17.26 -30.75
N SER A 28 -12.14 -18.46 -31.16
CA SER A 28 -11.53 -19.44 -30.25
C SER A 28 -10.17 -18.97 -29.71
N LEU A 29 -9.34 -18.33 -30.54
CA LEU A 29 -8.07 -17.74 -30.13
C LEU A 29 -8.28 -16.56 -29.17
N GLU A 30 -9.22 -15.67 -29.48
CA GLU A 30 -9.58 -14.55 -28.60
C GLU A 30 -10.08 -15.05 -27.25
N ARG A 31 -10.95 -16.08 -27.24
CA ARG A 31 -11.45 -16.70 -26.00
C ARG A 31 -10.33 -17.37 -25.22
N ALA A 32 -9.39 -18.04 -25.89
CA ALA A 32 -8.22 -18.65 -25.25
C ALA A 32 -7.29 -17.58 -24.64
N CYS A 33 -7.00 -16.50 -25.37
CA CYS A 33 -6.21 -15.37 -24.86
C CYS A 33 -6.90 -14.69 -23.67
N ALA A 34 -8.22 -14.47 -23.73
CA ALA A 34 -8.96 -13.88 -22.62
C ALA A 34 -8.95 -14.78 -21.37
N ALA A 35 -9.07 -16.09 -21.55
CA ALA A 35 -8.99 -17.06 -20.45
C ALA A 35 -7.60 -17.10 -19.82
N GLU A 36 -6.54 -17.03 -20.63
CA GLU A 36 -5.17 -17.03 -20.15
C GLU A 36 -4.81 -15.71 -19.46
N ALA A 37 -5.22 -14.58 -20.00
CA ALA A 37 -5.06 -13.27 -19.36
C ALA A 37 -5.76 -13.24 -17.99
N ARG A 38 -6.95 -13.86 -17.86
CA ARG A 38 -7.66 -13.96 -16.58
C ARG A 38 -6.86 -14.80 -15.57
N ARG A 39 -6.32 -15.94 -16.00
CA ARG A 39 -5.47 -16.80 -15.13
C ARG A 39 -4.22 -16.07 -14.67
N GLN A 40 -3.59 -15.29 -15.54
CA GLN A 40 -2.41 -14.51 -15.18
C GLN A 40 -2.75 -13.40 -14.18
N LEU A 41 -3.89 -12.73 -14.33
CA LEU A 41 -4.37 -11.74 -13.36
C LEU A 41 -4.70 -12.38 -12.01
N ASP A 42 -5.29 -13.57 -12.00
CA ASP A 42 -5.61 -14.30 -10.77
C ASP A 42 -4.36 -14.89 -10.09
N ALA A 43 -3.32 -15.20 -10.87
CA ALA A 43 -2.03 -15.71 -10.37
C ALA A 43 -1.05 -14.60 -9.96
N ALA A 44 -1.32 -13.34 -10.33
CA ALA A 44 -0.48 -12.22 -9.95
C ALA A 44 -0.58 -11.98 -8.44
N PRO A 45 0.55 -11.76 -7.74
CA PRO A 45 0.52 -11.37 -6.34
C PRO A 45 -0.25 -10.05 -6.21
N ALA A 46 -1.12 -9.97 -5.20
CA ALA A 46 -1.89 -8.75 -4.95
C ALA A 46 -0.94 -7.54 -4.81
N PRO A 47 -1.20 -6.43 -5.51
CA PRO A 47 -0.34 -5.25 -5.43
C PRO A 47 -0.35 -4.68 -4.01
N ASP A 48 0.80 -4.17 -3.57
CA ASP A 48 0.94 -3.56 -2.25
C ASP A 48 0.01 -2.34 -2.10
N PRO A 49 -0.94 -2.34 -1.15
CA PRO A 49 -1.90 -1.25 -0.99
C PRO A 49 -1.23 0.09 -0.66
N ALA A 50 -1.65 1.16 -1.35
CA ALA A 50 -1.16 2.51 -1.15
C ALA A 50 -2.21 3.39 -0.42
N TYR A 51 -1.88 3.87 0.78
CA TYR A 51 -2.77 4.70 1.60
C TYR A 51 -2.43 6.19 1.50
N SER A 52 -3.43 7.05 1.66
CA SER A 52 -3.21 8.50 1.78
C SER A 52 -2.60 8.85 3.14
N VAL A 53 -1.90 9.99 3.22
CA VAL A 53 -1.32 10.51 4.48
C VAL A 53 -2.31 10.48 5.67
N PRO A 54 -3.56 10.97 5.57
CA PRO A 54 -4.52 10.89 6.68
C PRO A 54 -4.81 9.45 7.10
N ARG A 55 -4.98 8.54 6.14
CA ARG A 55 -5.28 7.13 6.44
C ARG A 55 -4.09 6.42 7.08
N THR A 56 -2.87 6.71 6.62
CA THR A 56 -1.65 6.19 7.23
C THR A 56 -1.49 6.70 8.67
N ALA A 57 -1.84 7.97 8.94
CA ALA A 57 -1.79 8.54 10.27
C ALA A 57 -2.74 7.82 11.23
N GLU A 58 -3.97 7.50 10.78
CA GLU A 58 -4.92 6.67 11.53
C GLU A 58 -4.37 5.25 11.81
N LEU A 59 -3.75 4.60 10.82
CA LEU A 59 -3.17 3.26 10.98
C LEU A 59 -2.00 3.21 11.97
N LEU A 60 -1.29 4.33 12.12
CA LEU A 60 -0.15 4.47 13.02
C LEU A 60 -0.51 5.08 14.38
N ASP A 61 -1.77 5.48 14.59
CA ASP A 61 -2.22 6.25 15.75
C ASP A 61 -1.39 7.54 15.97
N LEU A 62 -1.14 8.27 14.88
CA LEU A 62 -0.35 9.51 14.86
C LEU A 62 -1.17 10.68 14.33
N HIS A 63 -0.74 11.91 14.68
CA HIS A 63 -1.28 13.10 14.04
C HIS A 63 -0.77 13.19 12.57
N PRO A 64 -1.61 13.60 11.60
CA PRO A 64 -1.19 13.72 10.20
C PRO A 64 0.00 14.65 9.97
N GLU A 65 0.14 15.70 10.78
CA GLU A 65 1.31 16.59 10.73
C GLU A 65 2.59 15.90 11.20
N THR A 66 2.52 15.14 12.30
CA THR A 66 3.65 14.33 12.78
C THR A 66 4.09 13.32 11.73
N LEU A 67 3.14 12.72 11.01
CA LEU A 67 3.46 11.83 9.89
C LEU A 67 4.22 12.55 8.78
N ARG A 68 3.77 13.76 8.40
CA ARG A 68 4.45 14.59 7.40
C ARG A 68 5.85 14.99 7.85
N ASP A 69 6.05 15.25 9.13
CA ASP A 69 7.39 15.54 9.66
C ASP A 69 8.32 14.33 9.48
N TYR A 70 7.85 13.11 9.77
CA TYR A 70 8.63 11.89 9.51
C TYR A 70 8.93 11.66 8.02
N MET A 71 8.04 12.10 7.11
CA MET A 71 8.26 12.03 5.67
C MET A 71 9.29 13.06 5.18
N ARG A 72 9.41 14.21 5.88
CA ARG A 72 10.35 15.30 5.54
C ARG A 72 11.76 15.11 6.09
N LEU A 73 11.97 14.12 6.96
CA LEU A 73 13.29 13.83 7.52
C LEU A 73 14.31 13.48 6.42
N PRO A 74 15.60 13.78 6.62
CA PRO A 74 16.67 13.38 5.70
C PRO A 74 16.70 11.87 5.45
N GLU A 75 17.19 11.45 4.27
CA GLU A 75 17.27 10.02 3.90
C GLU A 75 18.11 9.19 4.86
N THR A 76 19.09 9.84 5.50
CA THR A 76 19.97 9.23 6.50
C THR A 76 19.29 9.04 7.87
N HIS A 77 18.11 9.61 8.09
CA HIS A 77 17.47 9.60 9.40
C HIS A 77 16.70 8.30 9.64
N GLN A 78 16.97 7.64 10.78
CA GLN A 78 16.42 6.33 11.11
C GLN A 78 14.88 6.32 11.16
N ARG A 79 14.27 7.40 11.64
CA ARG A 79 12.81 7.57 11.73
C ARG A 79 12.13 8.05 10.44
N ARG A 80 12.85 8.17 9.32
CA ARG A 80 12.23 8.61 8.05
C ARG A 80 11.20 7.60 7.58
N LEU A 81 9.99 8.09 7.28
CA LEU A 81 8.96 7.31 6.61
C LEU A 81 9.08 7.51 5.09
N HIS A 82 9.26 6.40 4.37
CA HIS A 82 9.28 6.43 2.90
C HIS A 82 7.86 6.51 2.37
N TYR A 83 7.70 7.22 1.26
CA TYR A 83 6.42 7.45 0.61
C TYR A 83 6.62 7.55 -0.90
N LEU A 84 5.54 7.34 -1.63
CA LEU A 84 5.44 7.57 -3.05
C LEU A 84 4.91 9.00 -3.27
N PRO A 85 5.68 9.88 -3.93
CA PRO A 85 5.21 11.21 -4.26
C PRO A 85 4.01 11.07 -5.21
N GLY A 86 2.91 11.72 -4.87
CA GLY A 86 1.72 11.67 -5.72
C GLY A 86 1.90 12.55 -6.95
N GLU A 87 1.69 12.00 -8.14
CA GLU A 87 1.53 12.81 -9.36
C GLU A 87 0.21 13.59 -9.26
N SER A 88 0.28 14.77 -8.64
CA SER A 88 -0.69 15.88 -8.69
C SER A 88 -2.18 15.53 -8.49
N SER A 89 -2.78 16.09 -7.42
CA SER A 89 -4.17 16.04 -6.93
C SER A 89 -4.53 14.97 -5.89
N ARG A 90 -3.93 13.77 -5.92
CA ARG A 90 -4.25 12.70 -4.96
C ARG A 90 -3.37 12.67 -3.70
N GLY A 91 -2.37 13.55 -3.65
CA GLY A 91 -1.41 13.68 -2.56
C GLY A 91 -0.46 12.49 -2.43
N ASP A 92 0.50 12.63 -1.53
CA ASP A 92 1.49 11.59 -1.22
C ASP A 92 0.84 10.32 -0.69
N ARG A 93 1.43 9.18 -1.06
CA ARG A 93 0.94 7.85 -0.70
C ARG A 93 1.98 7.05 0.06
N VAL A 94 1.54 6.25 1.02
CA VAL A 94 2.41 5.35 1.79
C VAL A 94 1.95 3.92 1.54
N LEU A 95 2.86 3.08 1.09
CA LEU A 95 2.60 1.66 0.87
C LEU A 95 2.47 0.90 2.20
N LEU A 96 1.68 -0.16 2.25
CA LEU A 96 1.51 -0.97 3.45
C LEU A 96 2.84 -1.60 3.90
N SER A 97 3.66 -2.08 2.97
CA SER A 97 5.02 -2.57 3.28
C SER A 97 5.85 -1.51 4.01
N GLN A 98 5.83 -0.25 3.53
CA GLN A 98 6.59 0.86 4.11
C GLN A 98 6.10 1.21 5.51
N ILE A 99 4.79 1.14 5.75
CA ILE A 99 4.20 1.32 7.10
C ILE A 99 4.74 0.24 8.04
N HIS A 100 4.68 -1.03 7.63
CA HIS A 100 5.16 -2.13 8.46
C HIS A 100 6.66 -2.07 8.70
N ASP A 101 7.45 -1.72 7.69
CA ASP A 101 8.90 -1.58 7.79
C ASP A 101 9.28 -0.46 8.76
N TRP A 102 8.58 0.68 8.65
CA TRP A 102 8.75 1.78 9.58
C TRP A 102 8.34 1.39 11.01
N GLN A 103 7.20 0.72 11.20
CA GLN A 103 6.78 0.21 12.51
C GLN A 103 7.81 -0.77 13.08
N ARG A 104 8.35 -1.70 12.28
CA ARG A 104 9.37 -2.64 12.75
C ARG A 104 10.63 -1.92 13.22
N ARG A 105 11.09 -0.89 12.49
CA ARG A 105 12.24 -0.07 12.88
C ARG A 105 12.00 0.75 14.16
N ASN A 106 10.79 1.29 14.34
CA ASN A 106 10.47 2.21 15.44
C ASN A 106 9.82 1.53 16.66
N ARG A 107 9.38 0.26 16.55
CA ARG A 107 8.78 -0.50 17.65
C ARG A 107 9.75 -0.75 18.81
N THR A 108 11.05 -0.76 18.55
CA THR A 108 12.10 -0.86 19.58
C THR A 108 12.11 0.34 20.55
N ASP A 109 11.53 1.48 20.15
CA ASP A 109 11.52 2.74 20.90
C ASP A 109 10.19 2.98 21.63
N ALA A 110 9.20 2.09 21.51
CA ALA A 110 7.96 2.19 22.27
C ALA A 110 8.21 1.68 23.69
N PRO A 111 8.26 2.55 24.73
CA PRO A 111 8.24 2.04 26.09
C PRO A 111 6.97 1.19 26.25
N PRO A 112 7.05 0.02 26.94
CA PRO A 112 5.84 -0.72 27.27
C PRO A 112 4.89 0.25 27.98
N VAL A 113 3.65 0.36 27.48
CA VAL A 113 2.60 1.16 28.11
C VAL A 113 2.41 0.61 29.51
N ALA A 114 3.10 1.20 30.49
CA ALA A 114 2.85 0.92 31.88
C ALA A 114 1.40 1.35 32.15
N PRO A 115 0.58 0.50 32.80
CA PRO A 115 -0.78 0.88 33.16
C PRO A 115 -0.71 2.18 33.97
N ALA A 116 -1.41 3.21 33.50
CA ALA A 116 -1.42 4.51 34.15
C ALA A 116 -1.81 4.34 35.63
N PRO A 117 -1.06 4.90 36.59
CA PRO A 117 -1.44 4.82 37.99
C PRO A 117 -2.81 5.47 38.20
N PRO A 118 -3.66 4.94 39.09
CA PRO A 118 -4.97 5.50 39.36
C PRO A 118 -4.81 6.96 39.80
N ARG A 119 -5.47 7.87 39.08
CA ARG A 119 -5.46 9.31 39.40
C ARG A 119 -5.90 9.51 40.85
N PRO A 120 -5.09 10.14 41.71
CA PRO A 120 -5.51 10.43 43.07
C PRO A 120 -6.70 11.39 43.03
N LYS A 121 -7.82 10.99 43.64
CA LYS A 121 -8.96 11.87 43.89
C LYS A 121 -8.46 13.06 44.70
N ARG A 122 -8.36 14.24 44.07
CA ARG A 122 -8.13 15.51 44.77
C ARG A 122 -9.28 15.73 45.74
N GLY A 123 -9.06 15.40 47.00
CA GLY A 123 -9.93 15.77 48.11
C GLY A 123 -10.01 17.30 48.17
N ARG A 124 -11.23 17.80 48.05
CA ARG A 124 -11.57 19.22 48.22
C ARG A 124 -11.18 19.66 49.63
N PRO A 125 -10.41 20.74 49.83
CA PRO A 125 -10.13 21.22 51.18
C PRO A 125 -11.42 21.78 51.78
N SER A 126 -11.97 21.09 52.79
CA SER A 126 -13.00 21.66 53.67
C SER A 126 -12.33 22.70 54.57
N ARG A 127 -12.46 23.98 54.21
CA ARG A 127 -12.42 25.07 55.20
C ARG A 127 -13.72 24.97 55.99
N PHE A 128 -13.65 24.73 57.30
CA PHE A 128 -14.55 25.21 58.36
C PHE A 128 -14.45 24.27 59.58
N ALA A 129 -13.67 24.69 60.58
CA ALA A 129 -13.90 24.40 62.01
C ALA A 129 -12.87 25.19 62.84
N GLN A 130 -13.15 26.49 63.03
CA GLN A 130 -12.73 27.19 64.24
C GLN A 130 -14.02 27.42 65.02
N GLN A 131 -14.14 26.76 66.18
CA GLN A 131 -14.70 27.26 67.43
C GLN A 131 -14.54 26.18 68.51
#